data_AF-A0A7X0LKG1-F1
#
_entry.id   AF-A0A7X0LKG1-F1
#
_cell.length_a   1.000
_cell.length_b   1.000
_cell.length_c   1.000
_cell.angle_alpha   90.00
_cell.angle_beta   90.00
_cell.angle_gamma   90.00
#
_symmetry.space_group_name_H-M   'P 1'
#
loop_
_entity.id
_entity.type
_entity.pdbx_description
1 polymer ?
#
loop_
_entity_poly.entity_id
_entity_poly.type
_entity_poly.pdbx_seq_one_letter_code
_entity_poly.pdbx_strand_id
1 'polypeptide(L)'
;MDLPSAGQLAQSLMHTHGLVAEGWTFRFNQRKRALGLCNYTTKRIELSAPFVARNDEHEVRDVILHEIAHALTPPPTPSKPRAKQSEAPDHHPNTYTPHGPAWRATCLRIGANPNRLNATAAAPEGKYQATCPGCQTTHHRHRKPAKGRTYICKACGPEHGKLTFHAA
;
A
#
# COMPACT_ATOMS: atom_id res chain seq x y z
N MET A 1 -5.97 15.14 6.65
CA MET A 1 -5.91 15.19 8.12
C MET A 1 -4.46 15.37 8.57
N ASP A 2 -4.20 15.82 9.79
CA ASP A 2 -2.83 15.93 10.30
C ASP A 2 -2.27 14.61 10.88
N LEU A 3 -0.95 14.56 11.08
CA LEU A 3 -0.26 13.36 11.58
C LEU A 3 -0.67 12.98 13.02
N PRO A 4 -0.77 13.91 14.00
CA PRO A 4 -1.23 13.57 15.33
C PRO A 4 -2.61 12.90 15.34
N SER A 5 -3.58 13.49 14.63
CA SER A 5 -4.95 12.96 14.52
C SER A 5 -4.97 11.60 13.84
N ALA A 6 -4.17 11.41 12.78
CA ALA A 6 -4.06 10.11 12.11
C ALA A 6 -3.45 9.04 13.02
N GLY A 7 -2.48 9.42 13.85
CA GLY A 7 -1.87 8.51 14.82
C GLY A 7 -2.85 8.10 15.93
N GLN A 8 -3.65 9.05 16.43
CA GLN A 8 -4.71 8.77 17.39
C GLN A 8 -5.80 7.86 16.80
N LEU A 9 -6.23 8.15 15.58
CA LEU A 9 -7.20 7.31 14.85
C LEU A 9 -6.66 5.88 14.67
N ALA A 10 -5.41 5.73 14.24
CA ALA A 10 -4.80 4.42 14.07
C ALA A 10 -4.74 3.62 15.39
N GLN A 11 -4.30 4.25 16.47
CA GLN A 11 -4.26 3.61 17.79
C GLN A 11 -5.65 3.22 18.29
N SER A 12 -6.65 4.09 18.13
CA SER A 12 -8.04 3.82 18.51
C SER A 12 -8.63 2.63 17.75
N LEU A 13 -8.44 2.58 16.43
CA LEU A 13 -8.90 1.46 15.60
C LEU A 13 -8.15 0.16 15.92
N MET A 14 -6.83 0.22 16.12
CA MET A 14 -6.04 -0.95 16.53
C MET A 14 -6.51 -1.50 17.89
N HIS A 15 -6.84 -0.62 18.84
CA HIS A 15 -7.40 -1.03 20.13
C HIS A 15 -8.78 -1.68 19.96
N THR A 16 -9.66 -1.05 19.17
CA THR A 16 -11.02 -1.56 18.86
C THR A 16 -10.97 -2.97 18.26
N HIS A 17 -9.97 -3.25 17.44
CA HIS A 17 -9.80 -4.56 16.80
C HIS A 17 -8.86 -5.52 17.55
N GLY A 18 -8.52 -5.22 18.81
CA GLY A 18 -7.76 -6.11 19.70
C GLY A 18 -6.26 -6.21 19.39
N LEU A 19 -5.76 -5.49 18.39
CA LEU A 19 -4.36 -5.60 17.98
C LEU A 19 -3.39 -5.07 19.05
N VAL A 20 -3.78 -4.04 19.80
CA VAL A 20 -2.96 -3.51 20.89
C VAL A 20 -2.75 -4.55 21.99
N ALA A 21 -3.81 -5.27 22.37
CA ALA A 21 -3.72 -6.36 23.36
C ALA A 21 -2.82 -7.51 22.87
N GLU A 22 -2.81 -7.76 21.55
CA GLU A 22 -1.94 -8.72 20.88
C GLU A 22 -0.49 -8.21 20.67
N GLY A 23 -0.14 -7.05 21.23
CA GLY A 23 1.21 -6.47 21.20
C GLY A 23 1.56 -5.76 19.89
N TRP A 24 0.57 -5.40 19.05
CA TRP A 24 0.82 -4.62 17.85
C TRP A 24 1.08 -3.15 18.15
N THR A 25 1.92 -2.53 17.33
CA THR A 25 2.31 -1.12 17.45
C THR A 25 2.04 -0.33 16.18
N PHE A 26 1.91 1.00 16.32
CA PHE A 26 1.72 1.91 15.20
C PHE A 26 2.94 2.83 15.01
N ARG A 27 3.31 3.12 13.75
CA ARG A 27 4.28 4.18 13.39
C ARG A 27 3.97 4.85 12.05
N PHE A 28 4.52 6.04 11.84
CA PHE A 28 4.62 6.60 10.50
C PHE A 28 5.91 6.16 9.78
N ASN A 29 5.85 6.09 8.45
CA ASN A 29 7.01 5.95 7.58
C ASN A 29 7.01 7.03 6.49
N GLN A 30 8.07 7.06 5.67
CA GLN A 30 8.27 8.05 4.60
C GLN A 30 8.11 7.45 3.19
N ARG A 31 7.40 6.32 3.07
CA ARG A 31 7.17 5.68 1.77
C ARG A 31 6.24 6.56 0.93
N LYS A 32 6.47 6.59 -0.38
CA LYS A 32 5.67 7.37 -1.34
C LYS A 32 4.96 6.52 -2.38
N ARG A 33 5.16 5.19 -2.30
CA ARG A 33 4.64 4.18 -3.25
C ARG A 33 3.74 3.14 -2.58
N ALA A 34 3.53 3.27 -1.28
CA ALA A 34 2.64 2.44 -0.47
C ALA A 34 1.97 3.38 0.54
N LEU A 35 0.67 3.21 0.76
CA LEU A 35 -0.13 4.07 1.64
C LEU A 35 -0.01 3.62 3.10
N GLY A 36 -0.07 2.31 3.31
CA GLY A 36 0.16 1.64 4.59
C GLY A 36 1.03 0.40 4.44
N LEU A 37 1.39 -0.21 5.58
CA LEU A 37 2.05 -1.51 5.67
C LEU A 37 1.64 -2.26 6.94
N CYS A 38 1.44 -3.56 6.82
CA CYS A 38 1.35 -4.51 7.92
C CYS A 38 2.60 -5.38 7.99
N ASN A 39 3.37 -5.27 9.08
CA ASN A 39 4.56 -6.07 9.36
C ASN A 39 4.29 -7.08 10.48
N TYR A 40 4.13 -8.36 10.13
CA TYR A 40 3.87 -9.44 11.08
C TYR A 40 5.06 -9.77 11.99
N THR A 41 6.30 -9.59 11.50
CA THR A 41 7.51 -9.95 12.26
C THR A 41 7.67 -9.05 13.48
N THR A 42 7.46 -7.75 13.30
CA THR A 42 7.55 -6.76 14.37
C THR A 42 6.19 -6.39 14.97
N LYS A 43 5.11 -7.07 14.56
CA LYS A 43 3.71 -6.71 14.85
C LYS A 43 3.48 -5.20 14.74
N ARG A 44 3.67 -4.64 13.55
CA ARG A 44 3.58 -3.18 13.34
C ARG A 44 2.70 -2.82 12.15
N ILE A 45 1.78 -1.89 12.37
CA ILE A 45 1.08 -1.17 11.31
C ILE A 45 1.80 0.15 11.08
N GLU A 46 2.07 0.47 9.82
CA GLU A 46 2.68 1.73 9.43
C GLU A 46 1.84 2.50 8.41
N LEU A 47 1.78 3.82 8.54
CA LEU A 47 1.21 4.72 7.53
C LEU A 47 2.27 5.61 6.90
N SER A 48 2.12 5.89 5.62
CA SER A 48 2.92 6.90 4.93
C SER A 48 2.52 8.30 5.40
N ALA A 49 3.44 9.01 6.07
CA ALA A 49 3.23 10.40 6.44
C ALA A 49 2.98 11.33 5.23
N PRO A 50 3.70 11.17 4.10
CA PRO A 50 3.38 11.91 2.86
C PRO A 50 1.98 11.66 2.32
N PHE A 51 1.44 10.45 2.47
CA PHE A 51 0.05 10.14 2.11
C PHE A 51 -0.93 10.84 3.06
N VAL A 52 -0.77 10.67 4.37
CA VAL A 52 -1.68 11.25 5.38
C VAL A 52 -1.82 12.77 5.22
N ALA A 53 -0.71 13.47 4.98
CA ALA A 53 -0.70 14.92 4.82
C ALA A 53 -1.51 15.44 3.62
N ARG A 54 -1.90 14.57 2.67
CA ARG A 54 -2.58 14.95 1.42
C ARG A 54 -4.00 14.41 1.31
N ASN A 55 -4.45 13.62 2.28
CA ASN A 55 -5.70 12.90 2.21
C ASN A 55 -6.57 13.24 3.41
N ASP A 56 -7.89 13.18 3.24
CA ASP A 56 -8.84 13.41 4.32
C ASP A 56 -8.88 12.24 5.31
N GLU A 57 -9.70 12.38 6.35
CA GLU A 57 -9.86 11.33 7.34
C GLU A 57 -10.44 10.04 6.75
N HIS A 58 -11.36 10.14 5.79
CA HIS A 58 -12.01 8.98 5.18
C HIS A 58 -10.99 8.08 4.47
N GLU A 59 -10.16 8.66 3.62
CA GLU A 59 -9.10 7.95 2.90
C GLU A 59 -8.04 7.38 3.85
N VAL A 60 -7.65 8.12 4.90
CA VAL A 60 -6.66 7.64 5.87
C VAL A 60 -7.24 6.52 6.73
N ARG A 61 -8.49 6.63 7.18
CA ARG A 61 -9.21 5.60 7.91
C ARG A 61 -9.29 4.31 7.12
N ASP A 62 -9.62 4.38 5.83
CA ASP A 62 -9.71 3.21 4.95
C ASP A 62 -8.38 2.47 4.88
N VAL A 63 -7.27 3.19 4.69
CA VAL A 63 -5.92 2.58 4.67
C VAL A 63 -5.55 1.98 6.03
N ILE A 64 -5.89 2.62 7.15
CA ILE A 64 -5.66 2.02 8.48
C ILE A 64 -6.40 0.69 8.60
N LEU A 65 -7.69 0.68 8.26
CA LEU A 65 -8.52 -0.53 8.34
C LEU A 65 -8.01 -1.61 7.37
N HIS A 66 -7.52 -1.23 6.18
CA HIS A 66 -6.87 -2.15 5.24
C HIS A 66 -5.69 -2.90 5.88
N GLU A 67 -4.79 -2.18 6.56
CA GLU A 67 -3.64 -2.80 7.23
C GLU A 67 -4.04 -3.59 8.48
N ILE A 68 -5.08 -3.16 9.21
CA ILE A 68 -5.67 -3.94 10.30
C ILE A 68 -6.26 -5.25 9.77
N ALA A 69 -6.96 -5.22 8.63
CA ALA A 69 -7.50 -6.42 8.01
C ALA A 69 -6.40 -7.43 7.68
N HIS A 70 -5.23 -6.97 7.22
CA HIS A 70 -4.06 -7.83 7.06
C HIS A 70 -3.64 -8.46 8.38
N ALA A 71 -3.45 -7.66 9.43
CA ALA A 71 -3.03 -8.15 10.75
C ALA A 71 -4.00 -9.22 11.31
N LEU A 72 -5.31 -9.08 11.05
CA LEU A 72 -6.35 -10.02 11.44
C LEU A 72 -6.44 -11.27 10.56
N THR A 73 -5.84 -11.25 9.36
CA THR A 73 -5.78 -12.40 8.45
C THR A 73 -4.33 -12.74 8.10
N PRO A 74 -3.50 -13.11 9.09
CA PRO A 74 -2.10 -13.38 8.86
C PRO A 74 -1.93 -14.59 7.93
N PRO A 75 -0.80 -14.67 7.20
CA PRO A 75 -0.46 -15.89 6.48
C PRO A 75 -0.40 -17.07 7.45
N PRO A 76 -0.76 -18.29 7.00
CA PRO A 76 -0.54 -19.48 7.79
C PRO A 76 0.95 -19.55 8.15
N THR A 77 1.24 -19.86 9.42
CA THR A 77 2.63 -20.11 9.84
C THR A 77 3.22 -21.18 8.92
N PRO A 78 4.47 -21.05 8.44
CA PRO A 78 5.11 -22.16 7.76
C PRO A 78 5.14 -23.33 8.75
N SER A 79 4.29 -24.32 8.52
CA SER A 79 4.46 -25.62 9.15
C SER A 79 5.84 -26.10 8.72
N LYS A 80 6.56 -26.81 9.61
CA LYS A 80 7.80 -27.54 9.24
C LYS A 80 7.63 -28.13 7.84
N PRO A 81 8.64 -28.08 6.95
CA PRO A 81 8.48 -28.58 5.59
C PRO A 81 7.86 -29.97 5.63
N ARG A 82 6.62 -30.11 5.13
CA ARG A 82 6.03 -31.42 4.90
C ARG A 82 6.96 -32.14 3.92
N ALA A 83 7.31 -33.38 4.24
CA ALA A 83 8.03 -34.24 3.31
C ALA A 83 7.37 -34.15 1.94
N LYS A 84 8.17 -33.99 0.88
CA LYS A 84 7.72 -33.99 -0.52
C LYS A 84 6.86 -35.24 -0.74
N GLN A 85 5.55 -35.09 -0.74
CA GLN A 85 4.67 -36.04 -1.40
C GLN A 85 4.42 -35.45 -2.78
N SER A 86 5.14 -36.03 -3.74
CA SER A 86 4.95 -35.84 -5.16
C SER A 86 3.56 -36.31 -5.57
N GLU A 87 3.03 -35.64 -6.60
CA GLU A 87 1.74 -35.86 -7.26
C GLU A 87 0.60 -35.01 -6.68
N ALA A 88 0.49 -33.76 -7.15
CA ALA A 88 -0.72 -32.97 -7.01
C ALA A 88 -1.09 -32.27 -8.33
N PRO A 89 -2.39 -32.10 -8.64
CA PRO A 89 -2.91 -31.58 -9.90
C PRO A 89 -2.76 -30.05 -10.00
N ASP A 90 -3.06 -29.49 -11.18
CA ASP A 90 -2.88 -28.09 -11.59
C ASP A 90 -3.50 -26.98 -10.70
N HIS A 91 -4.12 -27.30 -9.56
CA HIS A 91 -4.65 -26.32 -8.61
C HIS A 91 -4.32 -26.73 -7.17
N HIS A 92 -3.25 -26.15 -6.61
CA HIS A 92 -2.78 -26.45 -5.26
C HIS A 92 -3.72 -25.81 -4.21
N PRO A 93 -4.48 -26.58 -3.42
CA PRO A 93 -5.55 -26.08 -2.54
C PRO A 93 -5.05 -25.37 -1.26
N ASN A 94 -3.78 -24.96 -1.22
CA ASN A 94 -3.13 -24.47 -0.01
C ASN A 94 -2.22 -23.24 -0.25
N THR A 95 -2.54 -22.43 -1.26
CA THR A 95 -1.82 -21.18 -1.53
C THR A 95 -2.47 -20.04 -0.76
N TYR A 96 -1.76 -19.54 0.26
CA TYR A 96 -2.13 -18.26 0.88
C TYR A 96 -2.12 -17.17 -0.18
N THR A 97 -3.26 -16.51 -0.36
CA THR A 97 -3.41 -15.38 -1.27
C THR A 97 -3.54 -14.11 -0.44
N PRO A 98 -2.54 -13.22 -0.43
CA PRO A 98 -2.70 -11.88 0.09
C PRO A 98 -3.92 -11.23 -0.57
N HIS A 99 -4.77 -10.57 0.22
CA HIS A 99 -6.04 -10.00 -0.25
C HIS A 99 -7.08 -11.03 -0.74
N GLY A 100 -6.95 -12.31 -0.35
CA GLY A 100 -7.89 -13.38 -0.68
C GLY A 100 -9.25 -13.28 0.03
N PRO A 101 -10.14 -14.29 -0.11
CA PRO A 101 -11.52 -14.25 0.41
C PRO A 101 -11.63 -13.89 1.90
N ALA A 102 -10.77 -14.47 2.76
CA ALA A 102 -10.77 -14.18 4.19
C ALA A 102 -10.44 -12.72 4.51
N TRP A 103 -9.48 -12.13 3.78
CA TRP A 103 -9.12 -10.73 3.91
C TRP A 103 -10.26 -9.82 3.43
N ARG A 104 -10.86 -10.11 2.26
CA ARG A 104 -12.01 -9.35 1.74
C ARG A 104 -13.20 -9.37 2.69
N ALA A 105 -13.52 -10.54 3.25
CA ALA A 105 -14.57 -10.68 4.26
C ALA A 105 -14.25 -9.87 5.53
N THR A 106 -12.98 -9.85 5.94
CA THR A 106 -12.55 -9.02 7.06
C THR A 106 -12.66 -7.53 6.77
N CYS A 107 -12.26 -7.07 5.57
CA CYS A 107 -12.44 -5.68 5.15
C CYS A 107 -13.90 -5.24 5.27
N LEU A 108 -14.83 -6.01 4.69
CA LEU A 108 -16.26 -5.72 4.77
C LEU A 108 -16.74 -5.66 6.22
N ARG A 109 -16.31 -6.60 7.06
CA ARG A 109 -16.69 -6.68 8.48
C ARG A 109 -16.22 -5.48 9.30
N ILE A 110 -15.02 -4.95 9.03
CA ILE A 110 -14.45 -3.83 9.79
C ILE A 110 -14.68 -2.47 9.13
N GLY A 111 -15.38 -2.43 7.99
CA GLY A 111 -15.70 -1.21 7.26
C GLY A 111 -14.56 -0.67 6.38
N ALA A 112 -13.63 -1.52 5.96
CA ALA A 112 -12.62 -1.18 4.96
C ALA A 112 -13.12 -1.50 3.53
N ASN A 113 -12.61 -0.77 2.55
CA ASN A 113 -12.76 -1.10 1.14
C ASN A 113 -12.07 -2.44 0.81
N PRO A 114 -12.78 -3.46 0.28
CA PRO A 114 -12.22 -4.79 -0.01
C PRO A 114 -11.40 -4.82 -1.30
N ASN A 115 -10.98 -3.67 -1.83
CA ASN A 115 -10.12 -3.58 -3.00
C ASN A 115 -8.65 -3.47 -2.58
N ARG A 116 -7.78 -4.16 -3.33
CA ARG A 116 -6.33 -4.11 -3.12
C ARG A 116 -5.75 -2.72 -3.42
N LEU A 117 -6.32 -2.03 -4.40
CA LEU A 117 -5.89 -0.70 -4.82
C LEU A 117 -6.89 0.32 -4.28
N ASN A 118 -6.37 1.35 -3.62
CA ASN A 118 -7.13 2.56 -3.39
C ASN A 118 -7.02 3.43 -4.65
N ALA A 119 -8.16 3.75 -5.27
CA ALA A 119 -8.24 4.48 -6.53
C ALA A 119 -8.48 6.00 -6.33
N THR A 120 -8.91 6.41 -5.13
CA THR A 120 -9.35 7.78 -4.81
C THR A 120 -8.29 8.55 -4.04
N ALA A 121 -7.39 7.85 -3.34
CA ALA A 121 -6.27 8.41 -2.60
C ALA A 121 -5.38 9.29 -3.47
N ALA A 122 -5.17 10.53 -3.01
CA ALA A 122 -4.22 11.45 -3.59
C ALA A 122 -2.79 10.98 -3.27
N ALA A 123 -2.09 10.45 -4.27
CA ALA A 123 -0.70 10.08 -4.14
C ALA A 123 0.19 11.32 -3.87
N PRO A 124 1.27 11.17 -3.09
CA PRO A 124 2.24 12.24 -2.94
C PRO A 124 2.94 12.55 -4.25
N GLU A 125 3.19 13.82 -4.51
CA GLU A 125 3.90 14.25 -5.71
C GLU A 125 5.39 13.86 -5.66
N GLY A 126 5.94 13.62 -6.85
CA GLY A 126 7.36 13.37 -7.04
C GLY A 126 8.16 14.68 -7.03
N LYS A 127 9.33 14.66 -6.37
CA LYS A 127 10.33 15.74 -6.44
C LYS A 127 10.78 16.02 -7.87
N TYR A 128 10.69 15.03 -8.75
CA TYR A 128 11.01 15.20 -10.15
C TYR A 128 9.75 15.04 -10.97
N GLN A 129 9.45 16.03 -11.81
CA GLN A 129 8.26 16.08 -12.63
C GLN A 129 8.60 16.25 -14.11
N ALA A 130 7.78 15.67 -14.98
CA ALA A 130 7.86 15.82 -16.42
C ALA A 130 6.44 15.86 -16.99
N THR A 131 6.11 16.86 -17.80
CA THR A 131 4.85 16.91 -18.53
C THR A 131 5.04 16.26 -19.90
N CYS A 132 4.17 15.32 -20.26
CA CYS A 132 4.20 14.68 -21.57
C CYS A 132 3.81 15.69 -22.66
N PRO A 133 4.63 15.93 -23.70
CA PRO A 133 4.27 16.90 -24.74
C PRO A 133 3.10 16.44 -25.61
N GLY A 134 2.83 15.13 -25.70
CA GLY A 134 1.73 14.59 -26.50
C GLY A 134 0.36 14.64 -25.82
N CYS A 135 0.28 14.38 -24.50
CA CYS A 135 -1.00 14.27 -23.78
C CYS A 135 -1.14 15.20 -22.56
N GLN A 136 -0.14 16.05 -22.30
CA GLN A 136 -0.10 16.99 -21.17
C GLN A 136 -0.20 16.36 -19.78
N THR A 137 -0.14 15.04 -19.68
CA THR A 137 -0.12 14.35 -18.39
C THR A 137 1.20 14.61 -17.68
N THR A 138 1.11 15.02 -16.41
CA THR A 138 2.28 15.20 -15.56
C THR A 138 2.69 13.87 -14.91
N HIS A 139 3.92 13.47 -15.16
CA HIS A 139 4.53 12.27 -14.59
C HIS A 139 5.43 12.65 -13.42
N HIS A 140 5.40 11.82 -12.37
CA HIS A 140 6.12 12.07 -11.14
C HIS A 140 7.18 10.99 -10.88
N ARG A 141 8.32 11.40 -10.29
CA ARG A 141 9.36 10.51 -9.77
C ARG A 141 9.86 11.02 -8.42
N HIS A 142 10.04 10.11 -7.48
CA HIS A 142 10.58 10.43 -6.15
C HIS A 142 12.11 10.34 -6.07
N ARG A 143 12.76 9.70 -7.06
CA ARG A 143 14.22 9.59 -7.16
C ARG A 143 14.71 10.32 -8.40
N LYS A 144 15.95 10.82 -8.35
CA LYS A 144 16.59 11.51 -9.47
C LYS A 144 16.53 10.63 -10.73
N PRO A 145 16.12 11.18 -11.88
CA PRO A 145 16.23 10.49 -13.17
C PRO A 145 17.67 10.02 -13.41
N ALA A 146 17.83 8.79 -13.88
CA ALA A 146 19.15 8.24 -14.18
C ALA A 146 19.75 8.96 -15.39
N LYS A 147 21.04 9.31 -15.30
CA LYS A 147 21.77 9.96 -16.40
C LYS A 147 21.76 9.05 -17.64
N GLY A 148 21.50 9.62 -18.81
CA GLY A 148 21.46 8.89 -20.08
C GLY A 148 20.24 7.98 -20.28
N ARG A 149 19.30 7.92 -19.33
CA ARG A 149 18.07 7.12 -19.49
C ARG A 149 16.99 7.93 -20.19
N THR A 150 16.43 7.36 -21.26
CA THR A 150 15.22 7.88 -21.89
C THR A 150 13.98 7.44 -21.09
N TYR A 151 13.11 8.40 -20.79
CA TYR A 151 11.82 8.17 -20.17
C TYR A 151 10.71 8.50 -21.16
N ILE A 152 9.65 7.69 -21.15
CA ILE A 152 8.60 7.73 -22.17
C ILE A 152 7.23 7.63 -21.48
N CYS A 153 6.28 8.48 -21.88
CA CYS A 153 4.88 8.33 -21.57
C CYS A 153 4.35 7.09 -22.29
N LYS A 154 3.85 6.12 -21.52
CA LYS A 154 3.35 4.85 -22.08
C LYS A 154 2.19 5.04 -23.05
N ALA A 155 1.34 6.05 -22.84
CA ALA A 155 0.20 6.32 -23.71
C ALA A 155 0.61 6.92 -25.06
N CYS A 156 1.61 7.79 -25.09
CA CYS A 156 2.03 8.50 -26.31
C CYS A 156 3.18 7.82 -27.07
N GLY A 157 3.85 6.84 -26.45
CA GLY A 157 4.97 6.14 -27.06
C GLY A 157 6.23 7.01 -27.19
N PRO A 158 7.33 6.46 -27.76
CA PRO A 158 8.63 7.11 -27.82
C PRO A 158 8.66 8.38 -28.68
N GLU A 159 7.83 8.46 -29.72
CA GLU A 159 7.86 9.55 -30.70
C GLU A 159 7.29 10.85 -30.13
N HIS A 160 6.11 10.78 -29.51
CA HIS A 160 5.38 11.94 -28.99
C HIS A 160 5.41 12.05 -27.46
N GLY A 161 5.94 11.03 -26.79
CA GLY A 161 5.87 10.88 -25.34
C GLY A 161 7.22 10.98 -24.62
N LYS A 162 8.27 11.52 -25.23
CA LYS A 162 9.58 11.67 -24.56
C LYS A 162 9.45 12.62 -23.35
N LEU A 163 9.84 12.13 -22.18
CA LEU A 163 9.73 12.85 -20.91
C LEU A 163 11.07 13.44 -20.49
N THR A 164 11.09 14.74 -20.24
CA THR A 164 12.21 15.45 -19.62
C THR A 164 11.85 15.81 -18.20
N PHE A 165 12.53 15.19 -17.23
CA PHE A 165 12.27 15.39 -15.82
C PHE A 165 13.10 16.53 -15.26
N HIS A 166 12.45 17.42 -14.52
CA HIS A 166 13.06 18.54 -13.79
C HIS A 166 12.78 18.40 -12.30
N ALA A 167 13.61 19.01 -11.46
CA ALA A 167 13.26 19.14 -10.04
C ALA A 167 12.10 20.14 -9.92
N ALA A 168 11.02 19.72 -9.30
CA ALA A 168 9.91 20.56 -8.89
C ALA A 168 10.18 21.16 -7.50
#